data_AF-A0AA96MWE5-F1
#
_entry.id   AF-A0AA96MWE5-F1
#
_cell.length_a   1.000
_cell.length_b   1.000
_cell.length_c   1.000
_cell.angle_alpha   90.00
_cell.angle_beta   90.00
_cell.angle_gamma   90.00
#
_symmetry.space_group_name_H-M   'P 1'
#
loop_
_entity.id
_entity.type
_entity.pdbx_description
1 polymer ?
#
loop_
_entity_poly.entity_id
_entity_poly.type
_entity_poly.pdbx_seq_one_letter_code
_entity_poly.pdbx_strand_id
1 'polypeptide(L)' 'MNKYSLEQLVLKRINVMRNEMIQIAHETGMNSAETINYSQKLDRLIYLHLLHFSISEPAIHTGHSAS' A
#
# COMPACT_ATOMS: atom_id res chain seq x y z
N MET A 1 3.85 -22.28 -16.35
CA MET A 1 4.60 -21.18 -15.70
C MET A 1 3.60 -20.10 -15.32
N ASN A 2 3.37 -19.89 -14.02
CA ASN A 2 2.29 -19.01 -13.55
C ASN A 2 2.73 -17.55 -13.77
N LYS A 3 2.15 -16.88 -14.78
CA LYS A 3 2.46 -15.48 -15.12
C LYS A 3 1.67 -14.56 -14.19
N TYR A 4 2.16 -14.37 -12.97
CA TYR A 4 1.62 -13.31 -12.12
C TYR A 4 1.95 -11.96 -12.75
N SER A 5 0.96 -11.06 -12.80
CA SER A 5 1.23 -9.66 -13.17
C SER A 5 2.11 -9.00 -12.11
N LEU A 6 2.84 -7.94 -12.49
CA LEU A 6 3.65 -7.18 -11.54
C LEU A 6 2.78 -6.64 -10.38
N GLU A 7 1.57 -6.19 -10.69
CA GLU A 7 0.58 -5.74 -9.70
C GLU A 7 0.23 -6.86 -8.69
N GLN A 8 -0.02 -8.08 -9.16
CA GLN A 8 -0.30 -9.23 -8.30
C GLN A 8 0.88 -9.56 -7.38
N LEU A 9 2.12 -9.42 -7.87
CA LEU A 9 3.31 -9.61 -7.04
C LEU A 9 3.43 -8.53 -5.95
N VAL A 10 3.13 -7.27 -6.29
CA VAL A 10 3.12 -6.17 -5.33
C VAL A 10 2.03 -6.37 -4.27
N LEU A 11 0.80 -6.71 -4.68
CA LEU A 11 -0.31 -7.01 -3.76
C LEU A 11 0.01 -8.18 -2.83
N LYS A 12 0.63 -9.25 -3.36
CA LYS A 12 1.09 -10.37 -2.54
C LYS A 12 2.12 -9.92 -1.49
N ARG A 13 3.07 -9.06 -1.88
CA ARG A 13 4.08 -8.54 -0.95
C ARG A 13 3.47 -7.64 0.12
N ILE A 14 2.49 -6.78 -0.23
CA ILE A 14 1.73 -5.96 0.73
C ILE A 14 1.06 -6.86 1.79
N ASN A 15 0.39 -7.92 1.37
CA ASN A 15 -0.28 -8.84 2.30
C ASN A 15 0.70 -9.56 3.23
N VAL A 16 1.84 -10.02 2.71
CA VAL A 16 2.89 -10.63 3.54
C VAL A 16 3.43 -9.63 4.56
N MET A 17 3.78 -8.42 4.14
CA MET A 17 4.31 -7.39 5.04
C MET A 17 3.30 -6.93 6.09
N ARG A 18 2.00 -6.90 5.75
CA ARG A 18 0.93 -6.65 6.72
C ARG A 18 0.93 -7.70 7.83
N ASN A 19 1.02 -8.98 7.47
CA ASN A 19 1.02 -10.08 8.44
C ASN A 19 2.29 -10.05 9.31
N GLU A 20 3.45 -9.80 8.71
CA GLU A 20 4.72 -9.61 9.44
C GLU A 20 4.61 -8.45 10.46
N MET A 21 4.03 -7.32 10.06
CA MET A 21 3.82 -6.18 10.95
C MET A 21 2.87 -6.51 12.11
N ILE A 22 1.77 -7.22 11.85
CA ILE A 22 0.83 -7.64 12.90
C ILE A 22 1.53 -8.55 13.92
N GLN A 23 2.34 -9.49 13.45
CA GLN A 23 3.11 -10.38 14.32
C GLN A 23 4.12 -9.59 15.17
N ILE A 24 4.89 -8.69 14.57
CA ILE A 24 5.86 -7.85 15.28
C ILE A 24 5.16 -6.94 16.28
N ALA A 25 4.01 -6.38 15.94
CA ALA A 25 3.21 -5.55 16.84
C ALA A 25 2.70 -6.34 18.05
N HIS A 26 2.37 -7.62 17.86
CA HIS A 26 2.00 -8.52 18.95
C HIS A 26 3.18 -8.83 19.87
N GLU A 27 4.39 -9.00 19.31
CA GLU A 27 5.60 -9.33 20.07
C GLU A 27 6.21 -8.11 20.79
N THR A 28 6.20 -6.94 20.14
CA THR A 28 6.99 -5.77 20.55
C THR A 28 6.11 -4.59 20.98
N GLY A 29 4.80 -4.65 20.70
CA GLY A 29 3.86 -3.57 20.90
C GLY A 29 3.72 -2.65 19.68
N MET A 30 2.56 -2.00 19.54
CA MET A 30 2.27 -1.14 18.39
C MET A 30 3.16 0.10 18.31
N ASN A 31 3.63 0.59 19.46
CA ASN A 31 4.46 1.80 19.56
C ASN A 31 5.96 1.49 19.50
N SER A 32 6.35 0.23 19.28
CA SER A 32 7.76 -0.12 19.14
C SER A 32 8.35 0.52 17.88
N ALA A 33 9.63 0.85 17.94
CA ALA A 33 10.34 1.36 16.77
C ALA A 33 10.28 0.38 15.59
N GLU A 34 10.25 -0.93 15.87
CA GLU A 34 10.15 -1.99 14.88
C GLU A 34 8.79 -1.99 14.18
N THR A 35 7.69 -1.95 14.94
CA THR A 35 6.33 -1.88 14.38
C THR A 35 6.14 -0.61 13.56
N ILE A 36 6.60 0.53 14.07
CA ILE A 36 6.53 1.82 13.36
C ILE A 36 7.33 1.75 12.04
N ASN A 37 8.53 1.17 12.06
CA ASN A 37 9.35 1.01 10.85
C ASN A 37 8.66 0.12 9.81
N TYR A 38 8.03 -0.99 10.24
CA TYR A 38 7.26 -1.85 9.36
C TYR A 38 6.04 -1.12 8.77
N SER A 39 5.32 -0.34 9.58
CA SER A 39 4.19 0.48 9.12
C SER A 39 4.61 1.43 8.02
N GLN A 40 5.70 2.17 8.21
CA GLN A 40 6.22 3.12 7.20
C GLN A 40 6.62 2.43 5.89
N LYS A 41 7.25 1.26 5.98
CA LYS A 41 7.61 0.46 4.79
C LYS A 41 6.37 -0.05 4.06
N LEU A 42 5.36 -0.51 4.80
CA LEU A 42 4.11 -0.99 4.25
C LEU A 42 3.34 0.14 3.54
N ASP A 43 3.24 1.31 4.18
CA ASP A 43 2.61 2.50 3.60
C ASP A 43 3.29 2.93 2.30
N ARG A 44 4.64 2.90 2.26
CA ARG A 44 5.38 3.20 1.03
C ARG A 44 5.03 2.24 -0.10
N LEU A 45 4.89 0.95 0.20
CA LEU A 45 4.55 -0.05 -0.81
C LEU A 45 3.10 0.10 -1.31
N ILE A 46 2.17 0.42 -0.40
CA ILE A 46 0.78 0.74 -0.76
C ILE A 46 0.73 1.99 -1.63
N TYR A 47 1.48 3.04 -1.29
CA TYR A 47 1.57 4.26 -2.09
C TYR A 47 2.09 3.96 -3.51
N LEU A 48 3.16 3.18 -3.65
CA LEU A 48 3.67 2.77 -4.96
C LEU A 48 2.64 1.97 -5.75
N HIS A 49 1.89 1.09 -5.09
CA HIS A 49 0.81 0.36 -5.75
C HIS A 49 -0.25 1.32 -6.30
N LEU A 50 -0.72 2.25 -5.46
CA LEU A 50 -1.72 3.24 -5.87
C LEU A 50 -1.24 4.10 -7.03
N LEU A 51 -0.01 4.61 -6.94
CA LEU A 51 0.60 5.48 -7.95
C LEU A 51 0.71 4.81 -9.33
N HIS A 52 1.10 3.54 -9.37
CA HIS A 52 1.42 2.85 -10.63
C HIS A 52 0.29 1.99 -11.19
N PHE A 53 -0.65 1.54 -10.37
CA PHE A 53 -1.71 0.62 -10.78
C PHE A 53 -3.13 1.16 -10.56
N SER A 54 -3.32 2.16 -9.69
CA SER A 54 -4.66 2.68 -9.36
C SER A 54 -4.96 4.07 -9.95
N ILE A 55 -3.98 4.81 -10.48
CA ILE A 55 -4.24 6.06 -11.20
C ILE A 55 -4.60 5.73 -12.66
N SER A 56 -5.85 5.33 -12.86
CA SER A 56 -6.56 5.46 -14.12
C SER A 56 -7.69 6.46 -13.89
N GLU A 57 -7.40 7.74 -14.10
CA GLU A 57 -8.30 8.83 -14.51
C GLU A 57 -7.63 10.15 -14.08
N PRO A 58 -7.20 11.01 -15.02
CA PRO A 58 -7.08 12.42 -14.67
C PRO A 58 -8.48 12.86 -14.27
N ALA A 59 -8.64 13.39 -13.06
CA ALA A 59 -9.87 14.04 -12.66
C ALA A 59 -10.12 15.20 -13.64
N ILE A 60 -10.88 14.93 -14.71
CA ILE A 60 -11.47 15.97 -15.55
C ILE A 60 -12.54 16.60 -14.67
N HIS A 61 -12.14 17.59 -13.87
CA HIS A 61 -13.06 18.55 -13.29
C HIS A 61 -13.58 19.46 -14.41
N THR A 62 -14.41 18.92 -15.31
CA THR A 62 -15.41 19.70 -16.02
C THR A 62 -16.62 19.80 -15.10
N GLY A 63 -16.71 20.91 -14.37
CA GLY A 63 -17.75 21.14 -13.38
C GLY A 63 -17.99 22.62 -13.13
N HIS A 64 -18.54 23.28 -14.15
CA HIS A 64 -19.42 24.45 -14.10
C HIS A 64 -19.00 25.67 -13.24
N SER A 65 -18.69 26.77 -13.93
CA SER A 65 -19.11 28.09 -13.45
C SER A 65 -20.61 28.04 -13.18
N ALA A 66 -20.98 28.24 -11.92
CA ALA A 66 -22.32 28.66 -11.56
C ALA A 66 -22.20 30.05 -10.93
N SER A 67 -22.71 31.02 -11.70
CA SER A 67 -23.26 32.33 -11.34
C SER A 67 -22.46 33.27 -10.44
#